data_AF-A0A7C2ALZ6-F1
#
_entry.id   AF-A0A7C2ALZ6-F1
#
_cell.length_a   1.000
_cell.length_b   1.000
_cell.length_c   1.000
_cell.angle_alpha   90.00
_cell.angle_beta   90.00
_cell.angle_gamma   90.00
#
_symmetry.space_group_name_H-M   'P 1'
#
loop_
_entity.id
_entity.type
_entity.pdbx_description
1 polymer ?
#
loop_
_entity_poly.entity_id
_entity_poly.type
_entity_poly.pdbx_seq_one_letter_code
_entity_poly.pdbx_strand_id
1 'polypeptide(L)' 'MEKIIGFCGLICSECPAYLATQKDDDNERRKVAETWSKEFNANMKPEDINYDGC' A
#
# COMPACT_ATOMS: atom_id res chain seq x y z
N MET A 1 -16.48 2.00 -7.86
CA MET A 1 -16.02 2.10 -6.47
C MET A 1 -15.90 3.59 -6.18
N GLU A 2 -16.51 4.07 -5.09
CA GLU A 2 -16.39 5.48 -4.70
C GLU A 2 -14.91 5.81 -4.45
N LYS A 3 -14.47 7.00 -4.88
CA LYS A 3 -13.11 7.46 -4.62
C LYS A 3 -12.99 7.79 -3.15
N ILE A 4 -12.37 6.88 -2.39
CA ILE A 4 -12.00 7.14 -1.00
C ILE A 4 -10.67 7.87 -1.04
N ILE A 5 -10.64 9.09 -0.53
CA ILE A 5 -9.40 9.88 -0.39
C ILE A 5 -9.03 9.86 1.09
N GLY A 6 -7.87 9.29 1.42
CA GLY A 6 -7.38 9.27 2.79
C GLY A 6 -6.88 10.64 3.25
N PHE A 7 -6.64 10.82 4.56
CA PHE A 7 -6.06 12.07 5.09
C PHE A 7 -4.72 12.43 4.44
N CYS A 8 -3.98 11.44 3.90
CA CYS A 8 -2.74 11.64 3.17
C CYS A 8 -2.95 12.31 1.78
N GLY A 9 -4.20 12.50 1.36
CA GLY A 9 -4.57 13.05 0.05
C GLY A 9 -4.50 12.04 -1.10
N LEU A 10 -4.16 10.78 -0.82
CA LEU A 10 -4.14 9.72 -1.82
C LEU A 10 -5.52 9.09 -1.99
N ILE A 11 -5.82 8.67 -3.22
CA ILE A 11 -7.01 7.88 -3.53
C ILE A 11 -6.77 6.45 -3.01
N CYS A 12 -7.29 6.12 -1.83
CA CYS A 12 -7.16 4.81 -1.20
C CYS A 12 -7.65 3.68 -2.11
N SER A 13 -8.73 3.91 -2.88
CA SER A 13 -9.24 2.91 -3.84
C SER A 13 -8.27 2.59 -4.98
N GLU A 14 -7.21 3.39 -5.17
CA GLU A 14 -6.15 3.18 -6.16
C GLU A 14 -4.78 2.94 -5.48
N CYS A 15 -4.71 2.96 -4.14
CA CYS A 15 -3.48 2.76 -3.40
C CYS A 15 -3.13 1.26 -3.33
N PRO A 16 -1.97 0.84 -3.86
CA PRO A 16 -1.62 -0.58 -3.92
C PRO A 16 -1.39 -1.18 -2.52
N ALA A 17 -0.90 -0.39 -1.55
CA ALA A 17 -0.77 -0.83 -0.17
C ALA A 17 -2.13 -1.12 0.49
N TYR A 18 -3.10 -0.24 0.27
CA TYR A 18 -4.48 -0.43 0.76
C TYR A 18 -5.10 -1.68 0.14
N LEU A 19 -5.02 -1.80 -1.18
CA LEU A 19 -5.61 -2.93 -1.91
C LEU A 19 -4.99 -4.27 -1.49
N ALA A 20 -3.66 -4.33 -1.33
CA ALA A 20 -2.97 -5.53 -0.86
C ALA A 20 -3.38 -5.92 0.57
N THR A 21 -3.56 -4.92 1.45
CA THR A 21 -4.00 -5.14 2.83
C THR A 21 -5.43 -5.67 2.89
N GLN A 22 -6.36 -5.06 2.15
CA GLN A 22 -7.77 -5.46 2.13
C GLN A 22 -8.01 -6.85 1.51
N LYS A 23 -7.12 -7.29 0.61
CA LYS A 23 -7.14 -8.66 0.07
C LYS A 23 -6.46 -9.69 0.96
N ASP A 24 -5.75 -9.23 1.99
CA ASP A 24 -4.83 -10.05 2.80
C ASP A 24 -3.82 -10.85 1.95
N ASP A 25 -3.25 -10.21 0.92
CA ASP A 25 -2.32 -10.84 -0.02
C ASP A 25 -0.86 -10.43 0.26
N ASP A 26 -0.13 -11.31 0.94
CA ASP A 26 1.29 -11.10 1.27
C ASP A 26 2.22 -11.00 0.06
N ASN A 27 1.83 -11.58 -1.09
CA ASN A 27 2.62 -11.44 -2.31
C ASN A 27 2.43 -10.06 -2.93
N GLU A 28 1.21 -9.51 -2.89
CA GLU A 28 0.98 -8.12 -3.27
C GLU A 28 1.70 -7.16 -2.32
N ARG A 29 1.63 -7.38 -0.99
CA ARG A 29 2.37 -6.58 0.01
C ARG A 29 3.88 -6.56 -0.27
N ARG A 30 4.47 -7.71 -0.60
CA ARG A 30 5.90 -7.80 -0.96
C ARG A 30 6.26 -7.00 -2.21
N LYS A 31 5.44 -7.07 -3.27
CA LYS A 31 5.68 -6.29 -4.49
C LYS A 31 5.63 -4.79 -4.24
N VAL A 32 4.68 -4.34 -3.41
CA VAL A 32 4.59 -2.92 -3.01
C VAL A 32 5.83 -2.50 -2.23
N ALA A 33 6.22 -3.27 -1.22
CA ALA A 33 7.41 -3.01 -0.41
C ALA A 33 8.68 -2.93 -1.28
N GLU A 34 8.88 -3.86 -2.21
CA GLU A 34 10.03 -3.85 -3.13
C GLU A 34 10.03 -2.64 -4.07
N THR A 35 8.87 -2.27 -4.59
CA THR A 35 8.72 -1.13 -5.51
C THR A 35 9.01 0.17 -4.78
N TRP A 36 8.37 0.39 -3.64
CA TRP A 36 8.56 1.60 -2.84
C TRP A 36 9.96 1.69 -2.23
N SER A 37 10.57 0.56 -1.85
CA SER A 37 11.96 0.53 -1.41
C SER A 37 12.90 1.09 -2.48
N LYS A 38 12.69 0.73 -3.74
CA LYS A 38 13.47 1.23 -4.88
C LYS A 38 13.19 2.70 -5.18
N GLU A 39 11.92 3.11 -5.21
CA GLU A 39 11.51 4.47 -5.56
C GLU A 39 11.94 5.50 -4.52
N PHE A 40 11.80 5.17 -3.24
CA PHE A 40 12.09 6.08 -2.13
C PHE A 40 13.46 5.85 -1.51
N ASN A 41 14.27 4.93 -2.07
CA ASN A 41 15.56 4.51 -1.51
C ASN A 41 15.45 4.17 -0.01
N ALA A 42 14.39 3.44 0.34
CA ALA A 42 14.06 3.03 1.69
C ALA A 42 14.17 1.51 1.82
N ASN A 43 14.27 0.99 3.05
CA ASN A 43 14.19 -0.44 3.31
C ASN A 43 12.80 -0.77 3.87
N MET A 44 11.81 -0.87 2.98
CA MET A 44 10.45 -1.27 3.35
C MET A 44 10.33 -2.79 3.28
N LYS A 45 9.69 -3.36 4.30
CA LYS A 45 9.36 -4.77 4.38
C LYS A 45 7.88 -5.00 4.07
N PRO A 46 7.46 -6.21 3.67
CA PRO A 46 6.06 -6.51 3.46
C PRO A 46 5.19 -6.22 4.69
N GLU A 47 5.74 -6.39 5.90
CA GLU A 47 5.04 -6.11 7.16
C GLU A 47 4.75 -4.62 7.37
N ASP A 48 5.52 -3.73 6.74
CA ASP A 48 5.27 -2.28 6.73
C ASP A 48 4.10 -1.91 5.80
N ILE A 49 3.68 -2.84 4.92
CA ILE A 49 2.54 -2.69 4.00
C ILE A 49 1.30 -3.35 4.63
N ASN A 50 0.88 -2.81 5.78
CA ASN A 50 -0.39 -3.15 6.43
C ASN A 50 -1.14 -1.86 6.74
N TYR A 51 -1.98 -1.46 5.80
CA TYR A 51 -2.67 -0.18 5.85
C TYR A 51 -4.13 -0.33 5.45
N ASP A 52 -5.03 -0.16 6.41
CA ASP A 52 -6.49 -0.27 6.22
C ASP A 52 -7.14 1.03 5.73
N GLY A 53 -6.34 1.93 5.14
CA GLY A 53 -6.80 3.27 4.83
C GLY A 53 -6.56 4.16 6.04
N CYS A 54 -6.97 5.41 5.91
CA CYS A 54 -7.01 6.30 7.05
C CYS A 54 -8.22 7.22 7.00
#